data_AF-A0A9D9K7Y4-F1
#
_entry.id   AF-A0A9D9K7Y4-F1
#
_cell.length_a   1.000
_cell.length_b   1.000
_cell.length_c   1.000
_cell.angle_alpha   90.00
_cell.angle_beta   90.00
_cell.angle_gamma   90.00
#
_symmetry.space_group_name_H-M   'P 1'
#
loop_
_entity.id
_entity.type
_entity.pdbx_description
1 polymer ?
#
loop_
_entity_poly.entity_id
_entity_poly.type
_entity_poly.pdbx_seq_one_letter_code
_entity_poly.pdbx_strand_id
1 'polypeptide(L)'
;MSEHTFDRIELSEDEILALLRSLRHKDGNWIAWGKACYQLHKAGYDPQNIFEETGFETAVQNQVIVAAQVYDSIVKEGVSDAVRAYCEGPRSDVLYEFRVLNQTQRAEAVELAWEKQLDIDSAHDVTRAVKAIDRLSKLPEGFTRKPGDAVAYQCWRQARQKKDLAERTRPIARGLKFAQTAGARLQLETLLSEISAPPQRKAPLLPLYRVDEELELPRIVPVAGTLPLSASAMESVPQVESIEPFRVTTVASQTVCVPIPGWQAVLQAGDPVALFTHSADLPNAPEGSDEMMLVLVDRSDRQWNPNSYFLAETGNGLEIAWFPETPNADVLARVVVVLRPKRILDESNILQPWQMDD
;
A
#
# COMPACT_ATOMS: atom_id res chain seq x y z
N MET A 1 -11.03 -23.99 -1.52
CA MET A 1 -9.96 -24.73 -0.81
C MET A 1 -9.24 -25.56 -1.85
N SER A 2 -8.11 -25.08 -2.36
CA SER A 2 -7.31 -25.79 -3.36
C SER A 2 -6.35 -26.73 -2.65
N GLU A 3 -6.60 -28.02 -2.75
CA GLU A 3 -5.65 -29.05 -2.32
C GLU A 3 -4.38 -28.94 -3.17
N HIS A 4 -3.31 -28.44 -2.56
CA HIS A 4 -1.97 -28.59 -3.11
C HIS A 4 -1.55 -30.04 -2.90
N THR A 5 -1.75 -30.89 -3.91
CA THR A 5 -1.14 -32.22 -3.97
C THR A 5 0.38 -32.03 -4.05
N PHE A 6 1.05 -32.07 -2.91
CA PHE A 6 2.51 -32.11 -2.88
C PHE A 6 2.96 -33.44 -3.46
N ASP A 7 3.76 -33.36 -4.52
CA ASP A 7 4.49 -34.47 -5.13
C ASP A 7 5.17 -35.30 -4.02
N ARG A 8 4.59 -36.45 -3.67
CA ARG A 8 5.09 -37.37 -2.63
C ARG A 8 6.12 -38.27 -3.26
N ILE A 9 7.29 -38.38 -2.63
CA ILE A 9 8.32 -39.31 -3.05
C ILE A 9 8.13 -40.59 -2.25
N GLU A 10 8.01 -41.73 -2.93
CA GLU A 10 8.05 -43.04 -2.26
C GLU A 10 9.51 -43.39 -1.95
N LEU A 11 9.88 -43.39 -0.67
CA LEU A 11 11.15 -43.90 -0.17
C LEU A 11 10.91 -45.27 0.48
N SER A 12 11.84 -46.20 0.31
CA SER A 12 11.81 -47.47 1.03
C SER A 12 12.04 -47.27 2.54
N GLU A 13 11.56 -48.21 3.35
CA GLU A 13 11.74 -48.18 4.81
C GLU A 13 13.23 -48.15 5.20
N ASP A 14 14.07 -48.89 4.47
CA ASP A 14 15.52 -48.92 4.67
C ASP A 14 16.18 -47.55 4.40
N GLU A 15 15.74 -46.84 3.34
CA GLU A 15 16.24 -45.51 3.01
C GLU A 15 15.84 -44.47 4.06
N ILE A 16 14.61 -44.53 4.55
CA ILE A 16 14.12 -43.67 5.62
C ILE A 16 14.95 -43.87 6.89
N LEU A 17 15.18 -45.12 7.31
CA LEU A 17 15.98 -45.44 8.48
C LEU A 17 17.44 -44.97 8.31
N ALA A 18 18.00 -45.08 7.11
CA ALA A 18 19.34 -44.58 6.80
C ALA A 18 19.42 -43.05 6.93
N LEU A 19 18.43 -42.32 6.41
CA LEU A 19 18.36 -40.85 6.51
C LEU A 19 18.22 -40.39 7.97
N LEU A 20 17.32 -41.00 8.74
CA LEU A 20 17.14 -40.69 10.16
C LEU A 20 18.41 -40.97 10.97
N ARG A 21 19.09 -42.10 10.69
CA ARG A 21 20.38 -42.44 11.33
C ARG A 21 21.45 -41.41 10.99
N SER A 22 21.58 -41.03 9.72
CA SER A 22 22.55 -40.03 9.26
C SER A 22 22.33 -38.67 9.94
N LEU A 23 21.08 -38.22 10.04
CA LEU A 23 20.72 -37.01 10.77
C LEU A 23 21.05 -37.13 12.26
N ARG A 24 20.69 -38.23 12.92
CA ARG A 24 20.98 -38.45 14.35
C ARG A 24 22.47 -38.40 14.67
N HIS A 25 23.32 -38.91 13.78
CA HIS A 25 24.78 -38.87 13.94
C HIS A 25 25.43 -37.59 13.39
N LYS A 26 24.65 -36.71 12.75
CA LYS A 26 25.12 -35.50 12.05
C LYS A 26 26.19 -35.81 10.99
N ASP A 27 26.01 -36.91 10.27
CA ASP A 27 26.94 -37.32 9.21
C ASP A 27 26.93 -36.31 8.06
N GLY A 28 28.11 -35.98 7.52
CA GLY A 28 28.25 -35.00 6.43
C GLY A 28 28.20 -33.55 6.91
N ASN A 29 27.65 -32.66 6.08
CA ASN A 29 27.54 -31.23 6.37
C ASN A 29 26.07 -30.77 6.38
N TRP A 30 25.84 -29.50 6.71
CA TRP A 30 24.49 -28.93 6.80
C TRP A 30 23.69 -29.04 5.48
N ILE A 31 24.36 -29.09 4.33
CA ILE A 31 23.72 -29.26 3.01
C ILE A 31 23.15 -30.67 2.91
N ALA A 32 23.93 -31.68 3.31
CA ALA A 32 23.47 -33.07 3.37
C ALA A 32 22.30 -33.22 4.35
N TRP A 33 22.38 -32.59 5.53
CA TRP A 33 21.29 -32.59 6.50
C TRP A 33 20.02 -31.96 5.93
N GLY A 34 20.14 -30.81 5.25
CA GLY A 34 19.00 -30.15 4.59
C GLY A 34 18.35 -31.02 3.51
N LYS A 35 19.15 -31.71 2.69
CA LYS A 35 18.64 -32.64 1.67
C LYS A 35 17.94 -33.86 2.29
N ALA A 36 18.50 -34.42 3.36
CA ALA A 36 17.89 -35.54 4.09
C ALA A 36 16.55 -35.13 4.73
N CYS A 37 16.48 -33.99 5.42
CA CYS A 37 15.23 -33.47 5.98
C CYS A 37 14.18 -33.20 4.89
N TYR A 38 14.60 -32.63 3.74
CA TYR A 38 13.69 -32.41 2.62
C TYR A 38 13.12 -33.71 2.06
N GLN A 39 13.94 -34.74 1.89
CA GLN A 39 13.52 -36.07 1.43
C GLN A 39 12.53 -36.72 2.40
N LEU A 40 12.80 -36.65 3.71
CA LEU A 40 11.89 -37.17 4.73
C LEU A 40 10.53 -36.45 4.72
N HIS A 41 10.50 -35.11 4.63
CA HIS A 41 9.24 -34.37 4.48
C HIS A 41 8.47 -34.77 3.22
N LYS A 42 9.18 -34.97 2.11
CA LYS A 42 8.58 -35.41 0.84
C LYS A 42 8.02 -36.84 0.90
N ALA A 43 8.57 -37.68 1.76
CA ALA A 43 8.04 -39.01 2.09
C ALA A 43 6.91 -38.99 3.13
N GLY A 44 6.51 -37.80 3.62
CA GLY A 44 5.39 -37.62 4.54
C GLY A 44 5.77 -37.61 6.02
N TYR A 45 7.06 -37.53 6.37
CA TYR A 45 7.48 -37.37 7.77
C TYR A 45 7.23 -35.95 8.26
N ASP A 46 6.50 -35.86 9.37
CA ASP A 46 6.25 -34.60 10.06
C ASP A 46 7.53 -34.06 10.72
N PRO A 47 7.78 -32.72 10.72
CA PRO A 47 8.94 -32.13 11.39
C PRO A 47 9.12 -32.53 12.85
N GLN A 48 8.03 -32.74 13.60
CA GLN A 48 8.08 -33.17 14.98
C GLN A 48 8.63 -34.60 15.10
N ASN A 49 8.20 -35.50 14.21
CA ASN A 49 8.72 -36.87 14.19
C ASN A 49 10.21 -36.91 13.87
N ILE A 50 10.67 -36.06 12.94
CA ILE A 50 12.11 -35.94 12.63
C ILE A 50 12.87 -35.43 13.85
N PHE A 51 12.34 -34.45 14.57
CA PHE A 51 12.96 -33.95 15.80
C PHE A 51 13.07 -35.05 16.87
N GLU A 52 11.98 -35.79 17.12
CA GLU A 52 11.97 -36.88 18.10
C GLU A 52 12.99 -37.97 17.78
N GLU A 53 13.16 -38.30 16.50
CA GLU A 53 14.09 -39.34 16.05
C GLU A 53 15.54 -38.85 15.91
N THR A 54 15.81 -37.56 15.71
CA THR A 54 17.16 -37.09 15.31
C THR A 54 17.73 -35.99 16.20
N GLY A 55 16.89 -35.30 16.97
CA GLY A 55 17.24 -34.11 17.74
C GLY A 55 17.38 -32.83 16.89
N PHE A 56 17.07 -32.86 15.59
CA PHE A 56 17.05 -31.66 14.76
C PHE A 56 15.79 -30.84 15.03
N GLU A 57 15.94 -29.67 15.64
CA GLU A 57 14.82 -28.77 15.88
C GLU A 57 14.12 -28.36 14.58
N THR A 58 12.80 -28.18 14.62
CA THR A 58 11.99 -27.82 13.46
C THR A 58 12.46 -26.52 12.79
N ALA A 59 12.89 -25.53 13.58
CA ALA A 59 13.48 -24.29 13.08
C ALA A 59 14.78 -24.55 12.28
N VAL A 60 15.65 -25.42 12.80
CA VAL A 60 16.91 -25.80 12.15
C VAL A 60 16.62 -26.60 10.88
N GLN A 61 15.67 -27.55 10.90
CA GLN A 61 15.23 -28.30 9.72
C GLN A 61 14.84 -27.35 8.58
N ASN A 62 13.93 -26.41 8.84
CA ASN A 62 13.51 -25.41 7.86
C ASN A 62 14.68 -24.57 7.34
N GLN A 63 15.58 -24.12 8.23
CA GLN A 63 16.76 -23.35 7.84
C GLN A 63 17.66 -24.14 6.88
N VAL A 64 18.06 -25.36 7.24
CA VAL A 64 18.99 -26.15 6.42
C VAL A 64 18.37 -26.61 5.10
N ILE A 65 17.06 -26.91 5.08
CA ILE A 65 16.34 -27.26 3.84
C ILE A 65 16.38 -26.09 2.85
N VAL A 66 15.93 -24.92 3.28
CA VAL A 66 15.84 -23.74 2.41
C VAL A 66 17.23 -23.27 2.00
N ALA A 67 18.20 -23.26 2.91
CA ALA A 67 19.58 -22.92 2.60
C ALA A 67 20.21 -23.91 1.60
N ALA A 68 19.87 -25.20 1.67
CA ALA A 68 20.39 -26.21 0.73
C ALA A 68 19.80 -26.00 -0.67
N GLN A 69 18.54 -25.57 -0.77
CA GLN A 69 17.94 -25.17 -2.05
C GLN A 69 18.60 -23.92 -2.63
N VAL A 70 18.94 -22.94 -1.78
CA VAL A 70 19.74 -21.77 -2.19
C VAL A 70 21.11 -22.22 -2.69
N TYR A 71 21.79 -23.13 -1.98
CA TYR A 71 23.06 -23.72 -2.40
C TYR A 71 22.96 -24.39 -3.77
N ASP A 72 21.97 -25.26 -3.97
CA ASP A 72 21.77 -25.91 -5.27
C ASP A 72 21.50 -24.90 -6.40
N SER A 73 20.82 -23.78 -6.11
CA SER A 73 20.57 -22.72 -7.09
C SER A 73 21.83 -21.95 -7.49
N ILE A 74 22.75 -21.67 -6.55
CA ILE A 74 24.01 -20.98 -6.87
C ILE A 74 25.00 -21.90 -7.57
N VAL A 75 25.00 -23.20 -7.25
CA VAL A 75 25.82 -24.21 -7.94
C VAL A 75 25.40 -24.32 -9.42
N LYS A 76 24.09 -24.28 -9.68
CA LYS A 76 23.54 -24.25 -11.06
C LYS A 76 23.90 -22.97 -11.82
N GLU A 77 23.98 -21.84 -11.14
CA GLU A 77 24.40 -20.56 -11.74
C GLU A 77 25.92 -20.53 -12.04
N GLY A 78 26.70 -21.46 -11.49
CA GLY A 78 28.12 -21.61 -11.81
C GLY A 78 29.06 -20.74 -10.97
N VAL A 79 28.77 -20.53 -9.68
CA VAL A 79 29.70 -19.84 -8.76
C VAL A 79 31.05 -20.56 -8.66
N SER A 80 32.11 -19.80 -8.37
CA SER A 80 33.49 -20.33 -8.28
C SER A 80 33.67 -21.38 -7.16
N ASP A 81 34.69 -22.23 -7.28
CA ASP A 81 34.99 -23.27 -6.29
C ASP A 81 35.31 -22.71 -4.90
N ALA A 82 35.96 -21.55 -4.84
CA ALA A 82 36.23 -20.87 -3.57
C ALA A 82 34.93 -20.43 -2.86
N VAL A 83 33.96 -19.95 -3.63
CA VAL A 83 32.64 -19.55 -3.12
C VAL A 83 31.83 -20.79 -2.71
N ARG A 84 31.92 -21.89 -3.47
CA ARG A 84 31.31 -23.18 -3.07
C ARG A 84 31.86 -23.67 -1.73
N ALA A 85 33.19 -23.73 -1.59
CA ALA A 85 33.84 -24.16 -0.36
C ALA A 85 33.49 -23.28 0.85
N TYR A 86 33.33 -21.97 0.64
CA TYR A 86 32.84 -21.04 1.67
C TYR A 86 31.43 -21.41 2.16
N CYS A 87 30.52 -21.72 1.23
CA CYS A 87 29.14 -22.10 1.54
C CYS A 87 29.03 -23.47 2.24
N GLU A 88 29.94 -24.41 1.95
CA GLU A 88 29.98 -25.72 2.61
C GLU A 88 30.36 -25.64 4.09
N GLY A 89 31.00 -24.55 4.52
CA GLY A 89 31.22 -24.22 5.93
C GLY A 89 29.92 -23.92 6.70
N PRO A 90 29.99 -23.51 7.98
CA PRO A 90 28.81 -23.22 8.80
C PRO A 90 28.14 -21.89 8.39
N ARG A 91 27.44 -21.89 7.25
CA ARG A 91 26.86 -20.71 6.59
C ARG A 91 25.39 -20.90 6.18
N SER A 92 24.71 -21.91 6.72
CA SER A 92 23.30 -22.18 6.39
C SER A 92 22.39 -21.00 6.76
N ASP A 93 22.70 -20.29 7.83
CA ASP A 93 22.02 -19.08 8.29
C ASP A 93 22.15 -17.91 7.29
N VAL A 94 23.35 -17.66 6.80
CA VAL A 94 23.62 -16.64 5.78
C VAL A 94 22.90 -16.99 4.46
N LEU A 95 22.99 -18.24 4.01
CA LEU A 95 22.33 -18.68 2.78
C LEU A 95 20.80 -18.67 2.92
N TYR A 96 20.28 -18.94 4.11
CA TYR A 96 18.85 -18.87 4.39
C TYR A 96 18.28 -17.46 4.19
N GLU A 97 19.04 -16.40 4.50
CA GLU A 97 18.60 -15.02 4.27
C GLU A 97 18.40 -14.70 2.79
N PHE A 98 19.18 -15.31 1.90
CA PHE A 98 19.06 -15.10 0.46
C PHE A 98 17.87 -15.83 -0.20
N ARG A 99 17.05 -16.58 0.56
CA ARG A 99 15.92 -17.38 0.04
C ARG A 99 14.92 -16.60 -0.83
N VAL A 100 14.72 -15.31 -0.55
CA VAL A 100 13.75 -14.44 -1.25
C VAL A 100 14.29 -13.83 -2.55
N LEU A 101 15.58 -14.02 -2.83
CA LEU A 101 16.23 -13.54 -4.04
C LEU A 101 16.01 -14.53 -5.20
N ASN A 102 16.10 -14.06 -6.44
CA ASN A 102 16.11 -14.94 -7.61
C ASN A 102 17.48 -15.63 -7.79
N GLN A 103 17.60 -16.59 -8.72
CA GLN A 103 18.80 -17.41 -8.89
C GLN A 103 20.08 -16.59 -9.13
N THR A 104 20.07 -15.66 -10.09
CA THR A 104 21.22 -14.80 -10.37
C THR A 104 21.55 -13.89 -9.20
N GLN A 105 20.55 -13.29 -8.55
CA GLN A 105 20.73 -12.47 -7.35
C GLN A 105 21.34 -13.26 -6.18
N ARG A 106 20.97 -14.54 -6.01
CA ARG A 106 21.55 -15.42 -4.98
C ARG A 106 23.04 -15.64 -5.24
N ALA A 107 23.44 -15.92 -6.48
CA ALA A 107 24.84 -16.12 -6.82
C ALA A 107 25.67 -14.87 -6.52
N GLU A 108 25.24 -13.70 -7.01
CA GLU A 108 25.94 -12.43 -6.76
C GLU A 108 25.97 -12.06 -5.26
N ALA A 109 24.89 -12.33 -4.51
CA ALA A 109 24.82 -12.04 -3.08
C ALA A 109 25.74 -12.96 -2.27
N VAL A 110 25.87 -14.22 -2.66
CA VAL A 110 26.78 -15.18 -2.03
C VAL A 110 28.24 -14.85 -2.35
N GLU A 111 28.56 -14.39 -3.56
CA GLU A 111 29.89 -13.89 -3.88
C GLU A 111 30.27 -12.70 -2.99
N LEU A 112 29.36 -11.74 -2.82
CA LEU A 112 29.55 -10.63 -1.88
C LEU A 112 29.69 -11.13 -0.43
N ALA A 113 28.92 -12.15 -0.04
CA ALA A 113 28.97 -12.74 1.28
C ALA A 113 30.35 -13.33 1.58
N TRP A 114 30.93 -14.03 0.61
CA TRP A 114 32.28 -14.57 0.67
C TRP A 114 33.33 -13.45 0.70
N GLU A 115 33.23 -12.46 -0.19
CA GLU A 115 34.20 -11.36 -0.27
C GLU A 115 34.27 -10.54 1.02
N LYS A 116 33.11 -10.26 1.64
CA LYS A 116 32.99 -9.39 2.81
C LYS A 116 32.84 -10.13 4.13
N GLN A 117 32.86 -11.47 4.11
CA GLN A 117 32.67 -12.34 5.28
C GLN A 117 31.44 -11.96 6.09
N LEU A 118 30.28 -11.98 5.45
CA LEU A 118 29.02 -11.53 6.07
C LEU A 118 28.56 -12.49 7.16
N ASP A 119 28.02 -11.90 8.23
CA ASP A 119 27.20 -12.58 9.23
C ASP A 119 25.72 -12.57 8.81
N ILE A 120 24.87 -13.21 9.62
CA ILE A 120 23.42 -13.32 9.37
C ILE A 120 22.75 -11.94 9.25
N ASP A 121 23.08 -11.00 10.13
CA ASP A 121 22.48 -9.66 10.13
C ASP A 121 22.88 -8.87 8.88
N SER A 122 24.14 -8.96 8.47
CA SER A 122 24.60 -8.30 7.25
C SER A 122 24.04 -8.96 6.00
N ALA A 123 23.85 -10.28 5.99
CA ALA A 123 23.20 -11.01 4.89
C ALA A 123 21.72 -10.62 4.75
N HIS A 124 21.01 -10.47 5.87
CA HIS A 124 19.65 -9.95 5.91
C HIS A 124 19.57 -8.53 5.33
N ASP A 125 20.47 -7.65 5.75
CA ASP A 125 20.53 -6.27 5.27
C ASP A 125 20.84 -6.20 3.76
N VAL A 126 21.76 -7.02 3.25
CA VAL A 126 22.04 -7.13 1.82
C VAL A 126 20.80 -7.58 1.05
N THR A 127 20.13 -8.63 1.54
CA THR A 127 18.90 -9.15 0.93
C THR A 127 17.83 -8.06 0.81
N ARG A 128 17.62 -7.31 1.88
CA ARG A 128 16.67 -6.19 1.91
C ARG A 128 17.05 -5.10 0.91
N ALA A 129 18.34 -4.75 0.84
CA ALA A 129 18.84 -3.74 -0.09
C ALA A 129 18.65 -4.16 -1.56
N VAL A 130 18.97 -5.42 -1.90
CA VAL A 130 18.78 -5.99 -3.24
C VAL A 130 17.30 -5.94 -3.63
N LYS A 131 16.39 -6.42 -2.76
CA LYS A 131 14.95 -6.36 -3.06
C LYS A 131 14.41 -4.93 -3.18
N ALA A 132 14.96 -3.99 -2.40
CA ALA A 132 14.54 -2.59 -2.47
C ALA A 132 14.96 -1.94 -3.79
N ILE A 133 16.19 -2.18 -4.27
CA ILE A 133 16.66 -1.62 -5.54
C ILE A 133 16.00 -2.29 -6.74
N ASP A 134 15.67 -3.58 -6.63
CA ASP A 134 14.96 -4.37 -7.65
C ASP A 134 13.62 -3.74 -8.04
N ARG A 135 12.91 -3.16 -7.06
CA ARG A 135 11.61 -2.50 -7.24
C ARG A 135 11.69 -1.14 -7.97
N LEU A 136 12.87 -0.56 -8.13
CA LEU A 136 13.02 0.71 -8.82
C LEU A 136 12.99 0.47 -10.33
N SER A 137 12.08 1.15 -11.03
CA SER A 137 12.02 1.13 -12.50
C SER A 137 13.27 1.76 -13.13
N LYS A 138 13.73 2.87 -12.55
CA LYS A 138 14.96 3.56 -12.98
C LYS A 138 15.91 3.71 -11.79
N LEU A 139 17.15 3.26 -11.99
CA LEU A 139 18.23 3.45 -11.02
C LEU A 139 18.77 4.88 -11.08
N PRO A 140 19.14 5.46 -9.92
CA PRO A 140 19.92 6.69 -9.88
C PRO A 140 21.29 6.50 -10.54
N GLU A 141 21.82 7.58 -11.09
CA GLU A 141 23.11 7.58 -11.78
C GLU A 141 24.24 7.07 -10.88
N GLY A 142 25.11 6.24 -11.45
CA GLY A 142 26.27 5.66 -10.75
C GLY A 142 25.97 4.36 -10.00
N PHE A 143 24.72 3.98 -9.74
CA PHE A 143 24.38 2.74 -9.04
C PHE A 143 23.93 1.62 -9.99
N THR A 144 24.30 0.38 -9.66
CA THR A 144 23.86 -0.82 -10.38
C THR A 144 22.98 -1.72 -9.52
N ARG A 145 22.40 -2.77 -10.10
CA ARG A 145 21.61 -3.78 -9.37
C ARG A 145 22.47 -4.80 -8.61
N LYS A 146 23.79 -4.68 -8.67
CA LYS A 146 24.67 -5.60 -7.93
C LYS A 146 24.45 -5.46 -6.42
N PRO A 147 24.55 -6.54 -5.64
CA PRO A 147 24.23 -6.51 -4.21
C PRO A 147 25.01 -5.48 -3.39
N GLY A 148 26.29 -5.27 -3.70
CA GLY A 148 27.11 -4.29 -2.99
C GLY A 148 26.70 -2.85 -3.29
N ASP A 149 26.37 -2.56 -4.55
CA ASP A 149 25.84 -1.26 -4.98
C ASP A 149 24.42 -1.02 -4.42
N ALA A 150 23.62 -2.07 -4.24
CA ALA A 150 22.31 -1.97 -3.60
C ALA A 150 22.41 -1.48 -2.15
N VAL A 151 23.35 -2.04 -1.38
CA VAL A 151 23.67 -1.57 -0.01
C VAL A 151 24.25 -0.16 -0.04
N ALA A 152 25.16 0.13 -0.98
CA ALA A 152 25.74 1.46 -1.15
C ALA A 152 24.68 2.52 -1.43
N TYR A 153 23.68 2.21 -2.27
CA TYR A 153 22.56 3.10 -2.58
C TYR A 153 21.69 3.38 -1.35
N GLN A 154 21.36 2.35 -0.57
CA GLN A 154 20.61 2.55 0.67
C GLN A 154 21.37 3.46 1.64
N CYS A 155 22.67 3.23 1.80
CA CYS A 155 23.55 4.05 2.63
C CYS A 155 23.62 5.50 2.13
N TRP A 156 23.75 5.70 0.81
CA TRP A 156 23.76 7.02 0.18
C TRP A 156 22.43 7.76 0.43
N ARG A 157 21.29 7.08 0.30
CA ARG A 157 19.96 7.66 0.57
C ARG A 157 19.82 8.09 2.03
N GLN A 158 20.24 7.24 2.98
CA GLN A 158 20.23 7.54 4.41
C GLN A 158 21.13 8.74 4.74
N ALA A 159 22.33 8.79 4.14
CA ALA A 159 23.27 9.89 4.35
C ALA A 159 22.75 11.24 3.83
N ARG A 160 21.90 11.26 2.79
CA ARG A 160 21.28 12.51 2.28
C ARG A 160 20.13 13.04 3.13
N GLN A 161 19.49 12.18 3.92
CA GLN A 161 18.39 12.56 4.80
C GLN A 161 18.88 13.16 6.12
N LYS A 162 20.10 12.85 6.52
CA LYS A 162 20.71 13.34 7.76
C LYS A 162 21.28 14.74 7.57
N LYS A 163 20.94 15.64 8.50
CA LYS A 163 21.45 17.01 8.53
C LYS A 163 22.78 17.10 9.28
N ASP A 164 22.92 16.33 10.37
CA ASP A 164 24.12 16.32 11.18
C ASP A 164 25.29 15.61 10.49
N LEU A 165 26.46 16.21 10.63
CA LEU A 165 27.67 15.78 9.94
C LEU A 165 28.22 14.46 10.46
N ALA A 166 28.27 14.33 11.78
CA ALA A 166 28.79 13.12 12.43
C ALA A 166 27.88 11.92 12.12
N GLU A 167 26.57 12.16 12.07
CA GLU A 167 25.60 11.14 11.72
C GLU A 167 25.65 10.69 10.25
N ARG A 168 26.11 11.53 9.33
CA ARG A 168 26.27 11.22 7.89
C ARG A 168 27.47 10.31 7.63
N THR A 169 28.54 10.43 8.41
CA THR A 169 29.80 9.69 8.18
C THR A 169 29.62 8.17 8.28
N ARG A 170 28.85 7.69 9.26
CA ARG A 170 28.61 6.24 9.46
C ARG A 170 27.96 5.55 8.25
N PRO A 171 26.82 6.01 7.70
CA PRO A 171 26.25 5.40 6.51
C PRO A 171 27.17 5.53 5.30
N ILE A 172 27.90 6.64 5.13
CA ILE A 172 28.84 6.79 3.99
C ILE A 172 29.96 5.75 4.07
N ALA A 173 30.60 5.59 5.23
CA ALA A 173 31.66 4.59 5.43
C ALA A 173 31.15 3.17 5.18
N ARG A 174 29.93 2.86 5.67
CA ARG A 174 29.27 1.58 5.36
C ARG A 174 29.05 1.42 3.86
N GLY A 175 28.53 2.44 3.17
CA GLY A 175 28.32 2.39 1.73
C GLY A 175 29.62 2.12 0.96
N LEU A 176 30.72 2.79 1.33
CA LEU A 176 32.03 2.62 0.68
C LEU A 176 32.65 1.24 0.91
N LYS A 177 32.34 0.59 2.03
CA LYS A 177 32.74 -0.81 2.30
C LYS A 177 32.09 -1.78 1.31
N PHE A 178 30.85 -1.51 0.88
CA PHE A 178 30.05 -2.41 0.06
C PHE A 178 30.00 -2.06 -1.43
N ALA A 179 30.21 -0.79 -1.81
CA ALA A 179 30.15 -0.35 -3.20
C ALA A 179 31.10 -1.15 -4.11
N GLN A 180 30.53 -1.80 -5.13
CA GLN A 180 31.23 -2.67 -6.07
C GLN A 180 31.64 -1.93 -7.35
N THR A 181 30.91 -0.89 -7.74
CA THR A 181 31.24 -0.10 -8.93
C THR A 181 31.89 1.24 -8.58
N ALA A 182 32.74 1.74 -9.49
CA ALA A 182 33.35 3.06 -9.36
C ALA A 182 32.31 4.18 -9.32
N GLY A 183 31.18 4.03 -10.04
CA GLY A 183 30.07 4.99 -10.02
C GLY A 183 29.44 5.11 -8.62
N ALA A 184 29.15 3.98 -7.97
CA ALA A 184 28.56 3.98 -6.64
C ALA A 184 29.51 4.55 -5.59
N ARG A 185 30.82 4.25 -5.71
CA ARG A 185 31.87 4.83 -4.86
C ARG A 185 31.95 6.35 -5.03
N LEU A 186 31.98 6.84 -6.27
CA LEU A 186 32.03 8.28 -6.56
C LEU A 186 30.83 9.03 -5.98
N GLN A 187 29.62 8.46 -6.06
CA GLN A 187 28.42 9.06 -5.45
C GLN A 187 28.53 9.20 -3.93
N LEU A 188 29.16 8.24 -3.25
CA LEU A 188 29.39 8.28 -1.81
C LEU A 188 30.54 9.24 -1.42
N GLU A 189 31.61 9.28 -2.22
CA GLU A 189 32.74 10.21 -2.03
C GLU A 189 32.33 11.67 -2.24
N THR A 190 31.41 11.91 -3.18
CA THR A 190 30.82 13.24 -3.40
C THR A 190 30.11 13.73 -2.13
N LEU A 191 29.38 12.85 -1.44
CA LEU A 191 28.74 13.21 -0.16
C LEU A 191 29.75 13.60 0.92
N LEU A 192 30.98 13.05 0.91
CA LEU A 192 32.07 13.46 1.81
C LEU A 192 32.65 14.81 1.42
N SER A 193 32.72 15.13 0.13
CA SER A 193 33.22 16.43 -0.33
C SER A 193 32.23 17.55 0.00
N GLU A 194 30.93 17.26 -0.06
CA GLU A 194 29.86 18.18 0.33
C GLU A 194 29.85 18.51 1.84
N ILE A 195 30.51 17.71 2.68
CA ILE A 195 30.63 17.96 4.14
C ILE A 195 31.38 19.28 4.40
N SER A 196 32.40 19.56 3.60
CA SER A 196 33.26 20.74 3.76
C SER A 196 32.80 21.94 2.93
N ALA A 197 31.80 21.78 2.07
CA ALA A 197 31.24 22.85 1.26
C ALA A 197 30.36 23.79 2.12
N PRO A 198 30.37 25.11 1.88
CA PRO A 198 29.44 26.02 2.55
C PRO A 198 28.00 25.59 2.24
N PRO A 199 27.08 25.64 3.22
CA PRO A 199 25.71 25.16 3.04
C PRO A 199 25.03 25.94 1.92
N GLN A 200 24.87 25.31 0.76
CA GLN A 200 24.07 25.86 -0.31
C GLN A 200 22.60 25.84 0.11
N ARG A 201 21.95 27.00 0.11
CA ARG A 201 20.49 27.09 0.33
C ARG A 201 19.80 26.36 -0.82
N LYS A 202 19.29 25.17 -0.53
CA LYS A 202 18.40 24.46 -1.45
C LYS A 202 17.07 25.20 -1.52
N ALA A 203 16.46 25.24 -2.70
CA ALA A 203 15.10 25.72 -2.84
C ALA A 203 14.18 24.94 -1.88
N PRO A 204 13.19 25.61 -1.24
CA PRO A 204 12.22 24.91 -0.43
C PRO A 204 11.45 23.89 -1.28
N LEU A 205 10.98 22.82 -0.64
CA LEU A 205 10.09 21.86 -1.31
C LEU A 205 8.78 22.58 -1.67
N LEU A 206 8.27 22.32 -2.87
CA LEU A 206 6.92 22.76 -3.24
C LEU A 206 5.89 22.08 -2.31
N PRO A 207 4.85 22.80 -1.85
CA PRO A 207 3.79 22.23 -1.02
C PRO A 207 2.86 21.39 -1.89
N LEU A 208 3.34 20.23 -2.32
CA LEU A 208 2.56 19.30 -3.13
C LEU A 208 1.60 18.53 -2.23
N TYR A 209 0.32 18.63 -2.53
CA TYR A 209 -0.73 17.81 -1.94
C TYR A 209 -1.22 16.82 -2.99
N ARG A 210 -1.55 15.61 -2.53
CA ARG A 210 -2.15 14.57 -3.35
C ARG A 210 -3.43 14.13 -2.67
N VAL A 211 -4.54 14.31 -3.36
CA VAL A 211 -5.85 13.79 -2.96
C VAL A 211 -5.83 12.30 -3.31
N ASP A 212 -6.05 11.45 -2.32
CA ASP A 212 -5.90 10.00 -2.47
C ASP A 212 -7.25 9.29 -2.59
N GLU A 213 -8.34 9.90 -2.10
CA GLU A 213 -9.67 9.30 -2.13
C GLU A 213 -10.67 10.15 -2.92
N GLU A 214 -11.52 9.50 -3.73
CA GLU A 214 -12.56 10.17 -4.52
C GLU A 214 -13.59 10.91 -3.63
N LEU A 215 -13.79 10.43 -2.40
CA LEU A 215 -14.66 11.02 -1.38
C LEU A 215 -14.15 12.39 -0.91
N GLU A 216 -12.84 12.64 -1.03
CA GLU A 216 -12.20 13.92 -0.69
C GLU A 216 -12.47 14.99 -1.76
N LEU A 217 -12.87 14.59 -2.98
CA LEU A 217 -13.24 15.52 -4.04
C LEU A 217 -14.73 15.88 -3.94
N PRO A 218 -15.09 17.14 -3.66
CA PRO A 218 -16.48 17.54 -3.67
C PRO A 218 -17.05 17.52 -5.09
N ARG A 219 -18.36 17.33 -5.20
CA ARG A 219 -19.13 17.56 -6.42
C ARG A 219 -19.84 18.91 -6.31
N ILE A 220 -19.67 19.75 -7.33
CA ILE A 220 -20.40 21.03 -7.43
C ILE A 220 -21.81 20.73 -7.91
N VAL A 221 -22.81 21.20 -7.17
CA VAL A 221 -24.24 20.96 -7.45
C VAL A 221 -24.96 22.30 -7.58
N PRO A 222 -25.78 22.53 -8.61
CA PRO A 222 -26.57 23.74 -8.75
C PRO A 222 -27.76 23.75 -7.77
N VAL A 223 -28.15 24.94 -7.32
CA VAL A 223 -29.20 25.14 -6.31
C VAL A 223 -30.46 25.72 -6.96
N ALA A 224 -31.60 25.08 -6.76
CA ALA A 224 -32.90 25.54 -7.26
C ALA A 224 -33.51 26.68 -6.44
N GLY A 225 -33.21 26.73 -5.15
CA GLY A 225 -33.77 27.71 -4.20
C GLY A 225 -34.31 27.03 -2.95
N THR A 226 -35.28 27.66 -2.29
CA THR A 226 -35.93 27.19 -1.06
C THR A 226 -37.39 26.88 -1.33
N LEU A 227 -37.90 25.74 -0.84
CA LEU A 227 -39.32 25.40 -0.90
C LEU A 227 -40.18 26.45 -0.15
N PRO A 228 -41.41 26.73 -0.60
CA PRO A 228 -42.09 26.14 -1.77
C PRO A 228 -41.54 26.65 -3.11
N LEU A 229 -41.35 25.74 -4.07
CA LEU A 229 -40.88 26.02 -5.44
C LEU A 229 -41.91 25.56 -6.47
N SER A 230 -41.83 26.11 -7.69
CA SER A 230 -42.60 25.63 -8.85
C SER A 230 -41.80 24.63 -9.68
N ALA A 231 -42.48 23.75 -10.42
CA ALA A 231 -41.83 22.85 -11.38
C ALA A 231 -40.96 23.60 -12.39
N SER A 232 -41.45 24.74 -12.90
CA SER A 232 -40.70 25.60 -13.82
C SER A 232 -39.40 26.14 -13.23
N ALA A 233 -39.38 26.51 -11.93
CA ALA A 233 -38.15 26.93 -11.27
C ALA A 233 -37.13 25.79 -11.23
N MET A 234 -37.57 24.56 -10.94
CA MET A 234 -36.72 23.36 -10.93
C MET A 234 -36.18 22.99 -12.31
N GLU A 235 -36.99 23.11 -13.36
CA GLU A 235 -36.58 22.86 -14.74
C GLU A 235 -35.59 23.91 -15.26
N SER A 236 -35.72 25.15 -14.80
CA SER A 236 -34.82 26.24 -15.21
C SER A 236 -33.38 26.11 -14.70
N VAL A 237 -33.15 25.22 -13.73
CA VAL A 237 -31.81 24.98 -13.18
C VAL A 237 -30.92 24.32 -14.23
N PRO A 238 -29.81 24.96 -14.65
CA PRO A 238 -28.93 24.39 -15.66
C PRO A 238 -28.26 23.13 -15.14
N GLN A 239 -28.10 22.13 -16.02
CA GLN A 239 -27.27 20.97 -15.73
C GLN A 239 -25.81 21.40 -15.59
N VAL A 240 -25.14 20.82 -14.61
CA VAL A 240 -23.73 21.08 -14.28
C VAL A 240 -22.91 19.82 -14.57
N GLU A 241 -22.02 19.92 -15.54
CA GLU A 241 -21.07 18.85 -15.88
C GLU A 241 -19.71 19.09 -15.21
N SER A 242 -19.04 18.00 -14.86
CA SER A 242 -17.71 18.01 -14.26
C SER A 242 -16.67 17.49 -15.26
N ILE A 243 -15.59 18.23 -15.45
CA ILE A 243 -14.51 17.93 -16.39
C ILE A 243 -13.31 17.38 -15.61
N GLU A 244 -12.95 16.13 -15.88
CA GLU A 244 -11.80 15.44 -15.29
C GLU A 244 -10.44 16.01 -15.74
N PRO A 245 -9.34 15.81 -14.97
CA PRO A 245 -9.22 15.00 -13.74
C PRO A 245 -9.48 15.80 -12.44
N PHE A 246 -9.86 17.07 -12.54
CA PHE A 246 -10.02 17.97 -11.39
C PHE A 246 -11.47 18.36 -11.14
N ARG A 247 -12.42 17.70 -11.81
CA ARG A 247 -13.87 17.99 -11.78
C ARG A 247 -14.19 19.48 -11.94
N VAL A 248 -13.55 20.11 -12.92
CA VAL A 248 -13.77 21.52 -13.23
C VAL A 248 -15.16 21.67 -13.85
N THR A 249 -15.93 22.65 -13.39
CA THR A 249 -17.26 22.94 -13.93
C THR A 249 -17.30 24.37 -14.45
N THR A 250 -17.93 24.56 -15.61
CA THR A 250 -18.35 25.89 -16.08
C THR A 250 -19.83 26.07 -15.79
N VAL A 251 -20.19 27.15 -15.09
CA VAL A 251 -21.57 27.46 -14.75
C VAL A 251 -22.05 28.69 -15.51
N ALA A 252 -23.35 28.74 -15.82
CA ALA A 252 -23.95 29.93 -16.41
C ALA A 252 -23.89 31.12 -15.43
N SER A 253 -23.92 32.34 -15.96
CA SER A 253 -23.97 33.54 -15.12
C SER A 253 -25.22 33.50 -14.23
N GLN A 254 -25.04 33.72 -12.92
CA GLN A 254 -26.08 33.71 -11.88
C GLN A 254 -26.55 32.33 -11.38
N THR A 255 -25.94 31.22 -11.81
CA THR A 255 -26.19 29.92 -11.16
C THR A 255 -25.56 29.89 -9.78
N VAL A 256 -26.38 29.63 -8.75
CA VAL A 256 -25.91 29.38 -7.39
C VAL A 256 -25.56 27.90 -7.27
N CYS A 257 -24.39 27.60 -6.71
CA CYS A 257 -23.93 26.23 -6.52
C CYS A 257 -23.45 25.98 -5.09
N VAL A 258 -23.48 24.72 -4.69
CA VAL A 258 -22.98 24.25 -3.39
C VAL A 258 -22.03 23.06 -3.62
N PRO A 259 -20.84 23.05 -2.98
CA PRO A 259 -19.98 21.88 -2.98
C PRO A 259 -20.51 20.85 -1.99
N ILE A 260 -20.80 19.64 -2.47
CA ILE A 260 -21.21 18.50 -1.64
C ILE A 260 -20.06 17.49 -1.59
N PRO A 261 -19.74 16.89 -0.42
CA PRO A 261 -18.75 15.82 -0.35
C PRO A 261 -18.99 14.72 -1.39
N GLY A 262 -17.91 14.07 -1.84
CA GLY A 262 -17.93 13.03 -2.87
C GLY A 262 -18.58 11.71 -2.43
N TRP A 263 -19.59 11.73 -1.56
CA TRP A 263 -20.31 10.54 -1.11
C TRP A 263 -20.83 9.74 -2.29
N GLN A 264 -20.82 8.41 -2.16
CA GLN A 264 -21.19 7.50 -3.25
C GLN A 264 -22.56 7.83 -3.86
N ALA A 265 -23.58 8.14 -3.04
CA ALA A 265 -24.91 8.53 -3.52
C ALA A 265 -24.88 9.83 -4.35
N VAL A 266 -24.05 10.80 -3.97
CA VAL A 266 -23.87 12.08 -4.67
C VAL A 266 -23.13 11.87 -5.99
N LEU A 267 -22.12 11.00 -6.02
CA LEU A 267 -21.37 10.68 -7.25
C LEU A 267 -22.21 9.87 -8.25
N GLN A 268 -23.12 9.03 -7.77
CA GLN A 268 -24.01 8.23 -8.61
C GLN A 268 -25.14 9.03 -9.26
N ALA A 269 -25.47 10.22 -8.72
CA ALA A 269 -26.55 11.03 -9.27
C ALA A 269 -26.22 11.52 -10.69
N GLY A 270 -27.13 11.34 -11.65
CA GLY A 270 -26.89 11.76 -13.03
C GLY A 270 -26.97 13.28 -13.19
N ASP A 271 -28.06 13.89 -12.72
CA ASP A 271 -28.33 15.32 -12.78
C ASP A 271 -28.80 15.83 -11.39
N PRO A 272 -27.85 15.94 -10.43
CA PRO A 272 -28.18 16.37 -9.08
C PRO A 272 -28.49 17.86 -9.02
N VAL A 273 -29.50 18.21 -8.24
CA VAL A 273 -29.88 19.59 -7.92
C VAL A 273 -30.16 19.69 -6.42
N ALA A 274 -29.64 20.74 -5.80
CA ALA A 274 -29.89 21.02 -4.39
C ALA A 274 -31.08 21.97 -4.22
N LEU A 275 -31.85 21.77 -3.17
CA LEU A 275 -32.90 22.68 -2.72
C LEU A 275 -32.87 22.80 -1.20
N PHE A 276 -33.42 23.89 -0.68
CA PHE A 276 -33.55 24.10 0.76
C PHE A 276 -35.00 23.90 1.22
N THR A 277 -35.17 23.37 2.43
CA THR A 277 -36.48 23.23 3.08
C THR A 277 -36.30 23.30 4.58
N HIS A 278 -37.35 23.62 5.33
CA HIS A 278 -37.31 23.46 6.78
C HIS A 278 -37.47 21.98 7.15
N SER A 279 -36.84 21.57 8.25
CA SER A 279 -36.93 20.21 8.77
C SER A 279 -38.36 19.81 9.14
N ALA A 280 -39.16 20.76 9.61
CA ALA A 280 -40.58 20.57 9.92
C ALA A 280 -41.45 20.26 8.68
N ASP A 281 -41.00 20.66 7.49
CA ASP A 281 -41.72 20.47 6.23
C ASP A 281 -41.37 19.12 5.55
N LEU A 282 -40.43 18.35 6.11
CA LEU A 282 -40.07 17.05 5.57
C LEU A 282 -41.08 15.97 6.02
N PRO A 283 -41.39 14.99 5.15
CA PRO A 283 -42.14 13.82 5.58
C PRO A 283 -41.34 13.06 6.64
N ASN A 284 -42.01 12.61 7.69
CA ASN A 284 -41.36 12.03 8.88
C ASN A 284 -40.29 12.98 9.45
N ALA A 285 -40.69 14.25 9.68
CA ALA A 285 -39.85 15.32 10.19
C ALA A 285 -38.95 14.81 11.34
N PRO A 286 -37.63 15.04 11.25
CA PRO A 286 -36.71 14.49 12.23
C PRO A 286 -36.87 15.20 13.58
N GLU A 287 -36.62 14.51 14.68
CA GLU A 287 -36.71 15.09 16.02
C GLU A 287 -35.73 16.27 16.19
N GLY A 288 -36.16 17.31 16.92
CA GLY A 288 -35.35 18.48 17.27
C GLY A 288 -36.04 19.81 17.01
N SER A 289 -35.26 20.89 17.10
CA SER A 289 -35.68 22.24 16.70
C SER A 289 -35.74 22.35 15.18
N ASP A 290 -36.70 23.12 14.69
CA ASP A 290 -36.81 23.36 13.25
C ASP A 290 -35.57 24.10 12.72
N GLU A 291 -34.95 23.53 11.68
CA GLU A 291 -33.75 24.07 11.04
C GLU A 291 -33.82 23.96 9.52
N MET A 292 -33.02 24.78 8.83
CA MET A 292 -32.89 24.73 7.38
C MET A 292 -32.10 23.49 6.96
N MET A 293 -32.67 22.69 6.07
CA MET A 293 -32.08 21.48 5.51
C MET A 293 -31.69 21.71 4.06
N LEU A 294 -30.57 21.11 3.63
CA LEU A 294 -30.22 20.99 2.22
C LEU A 294 -30.65 19.61 1.74
N VAL A 295 -31.48 19.56 0.71
CA VAL A 295 -31.94 18.32 0.09
C VAL A 295 -31.34 18.24 -1.31
N LEU A 296 -30.65 17.13 -1.58
CA LEU A 296 -30.17 16.79 -2.90
C LEU A 296 -31.16 15.86 -3.58
N VAL A 297 -31.60 16.22 -4.78
CA VAL A 297 -32.45 15.38 -5.63
C VAL A 297 -31.76 15.10 -6.95
N ASP A 298 -32.04 13.97 -7.58
CA ASP A 298 -31.54 13.62 -8.91
C ASP A 298 -32.67 13.68 -9.93
N ARG A 299 -32.61 14.68 -10.84
CA ARG A 299 -33.62 14.87 -11.90
C ARG A 299 -33.58 13.79 -12.98
N SER A 300 -32.47 13.05 -13.07
CA SER A 300 -32.31 11.95 -14.01
C SER A 300 -32.96 10.64 -13.53
N ASP A 301 -33.31 10.55 -12.24
CA ASP A 301 -34.02 9.40 -11.67
C ASP A 301 -35.43 9.79 -11.22
N ARG A 302 -36.41 9.39 -12.03
CA ARG A 302 -37.85 9.64 -11.80
C ARG A 302 -38.64 8.35 -11.63
N GLN A 303 -37.96 7.20 -11.62
CA GLN A 303 -38.64 5.91 -11.55
C GLN A 303 -39.15 5.70 -10.13
N TRP A 304 -40.46 5.47 -9.99
CA TRP A 304 -41.06 5.19 -8.70
C TRP A 304 -40.43 3.94 -8.04
N ASN A 305 -40.15 4.06 -6.74
CA ASN A 305 -39.65 3.00 -5.88
C ASN A 305 -40.26 3.18 -4.48
N PRO A 306 -40.90 2.14 -3.89
CA PRO A 306 -41.53 2.23 -2.57
C PRO A 306 -40.53 2.41 -1.42
N ASN A 307 -39.21 2.39 -1.67
CA ASN A 307 -38.16 2.60 -0.68
C ASN A 307 -37.46 3.97 -0.84
N SER A 308 -38.08 4.93 -1.53
CA SER A 308 -37.46 6.22 -1.83
C SER A 308 -38.44 7.37 -1.67
N TYR A 309 -37.90 8.54 -1.33
CA TYR A 309 -38.63 9.81 -1.38
C TYR A 309 -38.41 10.49 -2.72
N PHE A 310 -39.40 11.26 -3.16
CA PHE A 310 -39.40 11.94 -4.44
C PHE A 310 -39.81 13.40 -4.27
N LEU A 311 -39.29 14.27 -5.14
CA LEU A 311 -39.82 15.59 -5.37
C LEU A 311 -40.94 15.47 -6.40
N ALA A 312 -42.18 15.75 -5.99
CA ALA A 312 -43.36 15.63 -6.82
C ALA A 312 -44.11 16.96 -6.92
N GLU A 313 -44.78 17.19 -8.05
CA GLU A 313 -45.65 18.34 -8.22
C GLU A 313 -47.05 18.04 -7.65
N THR A 314 -47.50 18.92 -6.76
CA THR A 314 -48.86 18.91 -6.20
C THR A 314 -49.57 20.22 -6.56
N GLY A 315 -50.88 20.29 -6.29
CA GLY A 315 -51.67 21.51 -6.57
C GLY A 315 -51.17 22.78 -5.87
N ASN A 316 -50.29 22.65 -4.86
CA ASN A 316 -49.71 23.76 -4.10
C ASN A 316 -48.22 24.03 -4.41
N GLY A 317 -47.64 23.35 -5.41
CA GLY A 317 -46.23 23.47 -5.79
C GLY A 317 -45.46 22.16 -5.61
N LEU A 318 -44.14 22.26 -5.45
CA LEU A 318 -43.29 21.08 -5.25
C LEU A 318 -43.25 20.65 -3.78
N GLU A 319 -43.37 19.34 -3.56
CA GLU A 319 -43.32 18.72 -2.23
C GLU A 319 -42.43 17.48 -2.25
N ILE A 320 -41.77 17.21 -1.12
CA ILE A 320 -41.04 15.95 -0.90
C ILE A 320 -42.01 14.93 -0.32
N ALA A 321 -42.25 13.84 -1.04
CA ALA A 321 -43.23 12.83 -0.64
C ALA A 321 -42.69 11.40 -0.82
N TRP A 322 -43.23 10.49 -0.02
CA TRP A 322 -43.09 9.04 -0.20
C TRP A 322 -44.43 8.47 -0.64
N PHE A 323 -44.40 7.53 -1.59
CA PHE A 323 -45.61 6.94 -2.16
C PHE A 323 -45.58 5.42 -1.97
N PRO A 324 -46.56 4.83 -1.24
CA PRO A 324 -46.62 3.38 -1.02
C PRO A 324 -46.92 2.60 -2.31
N GLU A 325 -47.57 3.25 -3.28
CA GLU A 325 -47.90 2.73 -4.60
C GLU A 325 -47.48 3.76 -5.66
N THR A 326 -47.49 3.36 -6.94
CA THR A 326 -47.13 4.26 -8.04
C THR A 326 -48.04 5.50 -8.04
N PRO A 327 -47.49 6.73 -7.87
CA PRO A 327 -48.30 7.93 -7.76
C PRO A 327 -48.90 8.33 -9.11
N ASN A 328 -50.06 8.99 -9.05
CA ASN A 328 -50.61 9.74 -10.19
C ASN A 328 -50.03 11.16 -10.30
N ALA A 329 -49.30 11.62 -9.28
CA ALA A 329 -48.60 12.90 -9.28
C ALA A 329 -47.35 12.82 -10.17
N ASP A 330 -46.95 13.96 -10.76
CA ASP A 330 -45.75 14.00 -11.59
C ASP A 330 -44.50 14.00 -10.72
N VAL A 331 -43.63 12.99 -10.93
CA VAL A 331 -42.38 12.81 -10.19
C VAL A 331 -41.26 13.49 -10.98
N LEU A 332 -40.69 14.54 -10.40
CA LEU A 332 -39.66 15.35 -11.07
C LEU A 332 -38.24 14.86 -10.78
N ALA A 333 -38.00 14.31 -9.59
CA ALA A 333 -36.68 13.84 -9.15
C ALA A 333 -36.78 12.91 -7.94
N ARG A 334 -35.80 12.01 -7.77
CA ARG A 334 -35.63 11.21 -6.55
C ARG A 334 -34.77 11.94 -5.53
N VAL A 335 -35.13 11.89 -4.25
CA VAL A 335 -34.28 12.38 -3.16
C VAL A 335 -33.06 11.45 -2.99
N VAL A 336 -31.87 12.06 -2.94
CA VAL A 336 -30.57 11.37 -2.84
C VAL A 336 -30.00 11.50 -1.43
N VAL A 337 -29.96 12.73 -0.90
CA VAL A 337 -29.37 13.05 0.40
C VAL A 337 -30.16 14.19 1.05
N VAL A 338 -30.32 14.13 2.37
CA VAL A 338 -30.81 15.25 3.19
C VAL A 338 -29.72 15.58 4.21
N LEU A 339 -29.30 16.84 4.25
CA LEU A 339 -28.17 17.34 5.03
C LEU A 339 -28.62 18.41 6.02
N ARG A 340 -28.31 18.21 7.30
CA ARG A 340 -28.39 19.26 8.33
C ARG A 340 -27.22 20.24 8.20
N PRO A 341 -27.37 21.51 8.62
CA PRO A 341 -26.25 22.42 8.73
C PRO A 341 -25.14 21.83 9.60
N LYS A 342 -23.88 22.18 9.31
CA LYS A 342 -22.75 21.73 10.13
C LYS A 342 -22.93 22.25 11.56
N ARG A 343 -22.90 21.36 12.55
CA ARG A 343 -22.89 21.76 13.97
C ARG A 343 -21.57 22.48 14.28
N ILE A 344 -21.64 23.77 14.54
CA ILE A 344 -20.50 24.56 14.98
C ILE A 344 -20.56 24.62 16.50
N LEU A 345 -19.63 23.91 17.17
CA LEU A 345 -19.56 23.89 18.63
C LEU A 345 -18.77 25.07 19.18
N ASP A 346 -17.76 25.56 18.42
CA ASP A 346 -16.98 26.74 18.77
C ASP A 346 -16.26 27.28 17.51
N GLU A 347 -16.61 28.47 17.03
CA GLU A 347 -16.02 29.07 15.81
C GLU A 347 -14.54 29.41 15.97
N SER A 348 -14.11 29.67 17.21
CA SER A 348 -12.77 30.13 17.55
C SER A 348 -11.70 29.02 17.49
N ASN A 349 -12.10 27.76 17.69
CA ASN A 349 -11.19 26.62 17.86
C ASN A 349 -10.67 26.07 16.50
N ILE A 350 -11.39 26.31 15.39
CA ILE A 350 -11.03 25.81 14.06
C ILE A 350 -9.71 26.45 13.54
N LEU A 351 -9.38 27.66 14.00
CA LEU A 351 -8.17 28.39 13.58
C LEU A 351 -7.00 28.24 14.55
N GLN A 352 -7.19 27.64 15.72
CA GLN A 352 -6.15 27.50 16.76
C GLN A 352 -6.05 26.04 17.24
N PRO A 353 -5.35 25.16 16.51
CA PRO A 353 -5.29 23.72 16.80
C PRO A 353 -4.56 23.33 18.10
N TRP A 354 -4.18 24.29 18.95
CA TRP A 354 -3.40 24.09 20.17
C TRP A 354 -4.17 24.38 21.46
N GLN A 355 -5.41 24.86 21.38
CA GLN A 355 -6.29 24.87 22.56
C GLN A 355 -6.84 23.45 22.73
N MET A 356 -6.15 22.67 23.56
CA MET A 356 -6.69 21.44 24.11
C MET A 356 -7.81 21.82 25.08
N ASP A 357 -8.96 21.15 24.98
CA ASP A 357 -10.01 21.23 26.00
C ASP A 357 -9.39 20.78 27.34
N ASP A 358 -9.36 21.68 28.34
CA ASP A 358 -8.94 21.38 29.72
C ASP A 358 -9.95 20.46 30.44
#